data_AF-A0A371CU02-F1
#
_entry.id   AF-A0A371CU02-F1
#
_cell.length_a   1.000
_cell.length_b   1.000
_cell.length_c   1.000
_cell.angle_alpha   90.00
_cell.angle_beta   90.00
_cell.angle_gamma   90.00
#
_symmetry.space_group_name_H-M   'P 1'
#
loop_
_entity.id
_entity.type
_entity.pdbx_description
1 polymer ?
#
loop_
_entity_poly.entity_id
_entity_poly.type
_entity_poly.pdbx_seq_one_letter_code
_entity_poly.pdbx_strand_id
1 'polypeptide(L)'
;MGLSDKPQKYKAIRDCVRELVRGAMIDYNVHWNQQPKRKIVSIFDVARQRHPYLKRFAHDWATEDIAKAHIRRVRYWRNRQKKEAEADGDDEDGSSGSGGSAPGSDNEGSNGASRGAKDGTDDVPEDDEDDNDHP
;
A
#
# COMPACT_ATOMS: atom_id res chain seq x y z
N MET A 1 10.98 32.77 -1.44
CA MET A 1 9.75 32.00 -1.77
C MET A 1 10.05 31.15 -2.99
N GLY A 2 9.90 29.81 -2.98
CA GLY A 2 10.28 29.06 -4.21
C GLY A 2 10.17 27.53 -4.22
N LEU A 3 9.41 26.89 -3.33
CA LEU A 3 9.22 25.42 -3.35
C LEU A 3 7.77 24.96 -3.17
N SER A 4 6.81 25.86 -2.92
CA SER A 4 5.42 25.52 -2.60
C SER A 4 4.66 24.82 -3.75
N ASP A 5 5.04 25.10 -5.00
CA ASP A 5 4.34 24.59 -6.18
C ASP A 5 4.79 23.17 -6.56
N LYS A 6 6.00 22.78 -6.15
CA LYS A 6 6.59 21.47 -6.43
C LYS A 6 5.80 20.31 -5.78
N PRO A 7 5.42 20.35 -4.48
CA PRO A 7 4.62 19.30 -3.87
C PRO A 7 3.19 19.26 -4.43
N GLN A 8 2.60 20.42 -4.78
CA GLN A 8 1.27 20.48 -5.39
C GLN A 8 1.27 19.84 -6.77
N LYS A 9 2.28 20.14 -7.60
CA LYS A 9 2.43 19.55 -8.93
C LYS A 9 2.67 18.04 -8.87
N TYR A 10 3.52 17.59 -7.94
CA TYR A 10 3.73 16.16 -7.70
C TYR A 10 2.43 15.47 -7.26
N LYS A 11 1.69 16.07 -6.31
CA LYS A 11 0.41 15.53 -5.85
C LYS A 11 -0.60 15.41 -7.00
N ALA A 12 -0.72 16.46 -7.82
CA ALA A 12 -1.62 16.45 -8.99
C ALA A 12 -1.26 15.34 -9.99
N ILE A 13 0.02 15.20 -10.33
CA ILE A 13 0.51 14.13 -11.21
C ILE A 13 0.20 12.76 -10.61
N ARG A 14 0.51 12.58 -9.33
CA ARG A 14 0.29 11.31 -8.63
C ARG A 14 -1.18 10.93 -8.59
N ASP A 15 -2.06 11.89 -8.29
CA ASP A 15 -3.50 11.65 -8.22
C ASP A 15 -4.07 11.36 -9.63
N CYS A 16 -3.59 12.05 -10.67
CA CYS A 16 -3.94 11.75 -12.06
C CYS A 16 -3.52 10.32 -12.46
N VAL A 17 -2.29 9.90 -12.17
CA VAL A 17 -1.83 8.54 -12.52
C VAL A 17 -2.66 7.48 -11.79
N ARG A 18 -3.02 7.72 -10.52
CA ARG A 18 -3.92 6.81 -9.77
C ARG A 18 -5.28 6.71 -10.41
N GLU A 19 -5.85 7.81 -10.86
CA GLU A 19 -7.14 7.82 -11.56
C GLU A 19 -7.04 7.02 -12.86
N LEU A 20 -5.96 7.17 -13.63
CA LEU A 20 -5.74 6.40 -14.86
C LEU A 20 -5.59 4.90 -14.60
N VAL A 21 -4.88 4.50 -13.54
CA VAL A 21 -4.76 3.10 -13.14
C VAL A 21 -6.13 2.52 -12.75
N ARG A 22 -6.95 3.29 -12.02
CA ARG A 22 -8.33 2.89 -11.69
C ARG A 22 -9.21 2.76 -12.92
N GLY A 23 -9.13 3.72 -13.85
CA GLY A 23 -9.90 3.71 -15.10
C GLY A 23 -9.47 2.62 -16.09
N ALA A 24 -8.20 2.24 -16.10
CA ALA A 24 -7.67 1.18 -16.95
C ALA A 24 -8.07 -0.24 -16.51
N MET A 25 -8.75 -0.39 -15.37
CA MET A 25 -9.13 -1.69 -14.78
C MET A 25 -7.96 -2.67 -14.75
N ILE A 26 -6.80 -2.22 -14.23
CA ILE A 26 -5.65 -3.10 -13.98
C ILE A 26 -5.99 -4.01 -12.80
N ASP A 27 -5.64 -5.28 -12.90
CA ASP A 27 -5.74 -6.20 -11.77
C ASP A 27 -4.64 -5.90 -10.74
N TYR A 28 -5.02 -5.57 -9.52
CA TYR A 28 -4.10 -5.22 -8.44
C TYR A 28 -3.37 -6.43 -7.83
N ASN A 29 -3.84 -7.65 -8.13
CA ASN A 29 -3.22 -8.88 -7.61
C ASN A 29 -2.04 -9.34 -8.48
N VAL A 30 -2.03 -8.95 -9.75
CA VAL A 30 -1.02 -9.35 -10.73
C VAL A 30 0.16 -8.38 -10.69
N HIS A 31 1.39 -8.91 -10.79
CA HIS A 31 2.59 -8.08 -10.83
C HIS A 31 2.59 -7.14 -12.04
N TRP A 32 3.20 -5.95 -11.89
CA TRP A 32 3.23 -4.92 -12.94
C TRP A 32 3.72 -5.44 -14.30
N ASN A 33 4.78 -6.27 -14.29
CA ASN A 33 5.38 -6.81 -15.50
C ASN A 33 4.49 -7.83 -16.23
N GLN A 34 3.52 -8.41 -15.53
CA GLN A 34 2.55 -9.36 -16.06
C GLN A 34 1.25 -8.69 -16.51
N GLN A 35 1.11 -7.38 -16.32
CA GLN A 35 -0.07 -6.64 -16.75
C GLN A 35 -0.17 -6.58 -18.28
N PRO A 36 -1.37 -6.46 -18.84
CA PRO A 36 -1.56 -6.29 -20.28
C PRO A 36 -0.81 -5.04 -20.77
N LYS A 37 0.22 -5.23 -21.60
CA LYS A 37 1.07 -4.13 -22.12
C LYS A 37 0.25 -3.01 -22.77
N ARG A 38 -0.86 -3.36 -23.44
CA ARG A 38 -1.80 -2.38 -24.04
C ARG A 38 -2.36 -1.40 -23.02
N LYS A 39 -2.72 -1.87 -21.82
CA LYS A 39 -3.24 -1.02 -20.74
C LYS A 39 -2.15 -0.12 -20.18
N ILE A 40 -0.94 -0.64 -19.98
CA ILE A 40 0.21 0.13 -19.52
C ILE A 40 0.53 1.28 -20.49
N VAL A 41 0.64 0.97 -21.79
CA VAL A 41 0.91 1.98 -22.82
C VAL A 41 -0.18 3.05 -22.85
N SER A 42 -1.46 2.65 -22.76
CA SER A 42 -2.57 3.60 -22.69
C SER A 42 -2.46 4.55 -21.48
N ILE A 43 -2.00 4.07 -20.32
CA ILE A 43 -1.81 4.93 -19.14
C ILE A 43 -0.69 5.93 -19.40
N PHE A 44 0.44 5.49 -19.98
CA PHE A 44 1.56 6.37 -20.28
C PHE A 44 1.19 7.46 -21.28
N ASP A 45 0.47 7.11 -22.35
CA ASP A 45 0.05 8.07 -23.36
C ASP A 45 -0.90 9.11 -22.78
N VAL A 46 -1.92 8.69 -22.02
CA VAL A 46 -2.86 9.64 -21.39
C VAL A 46 -2.18 10.48 -20.31
N ALA A 47 -1.25 9.91 -19.54
CA ALA A 47 -0.49 10.65 -18.53
C ALA A 47 0.37 11.75 -19.17
N ARG A 48 1.04 11.46 -20.30
CA ARG A 48 1.82 12.45 -21.07
C ARG A 48 0.95 13.53 -21.71
N GLN A 49 -0.27 13.20 -22.10
CA GLN A 49 -1.23 14.17 -22.64
C GLN A 49 -1.72 15.12 -21.55
N ARG A 50 -2.09 14.60 -20.36
CA ARG A 50 -2.59 15.41 -19.24
C ARG A 50 -1.48 16.23 -18.56
N HIS A 51 -0.28 15.67 -18.46
CA HIS A 51 0.86 16.32 -17.82
C HIS A 51 2.09 16.26 -18.74
N PRO A 52 2.28 17.26 -19.62
CA PRO A 52 3.44 17.33 -20.52
C PRO A 52 4.79 17.27 -19.79
N TYR A 53 4.82 17.65 -18.51
CA TYR A 53 5.99 17.52 -17.64
C TYR A 53 6.51 16.08 -17.52
N LEU A 54 5.64 15.08 -17.66
CA LEU A 54 6.04 13.68 -17.60
C LEU A 54 6.90 13.24 -18.80
N LYS A 55 6.80 13.94 -19.94
CA LYS A 55 7.58 13.64 -21.16
C LYS A 55 9.09 13.79 -20.97
N ARG A 56 9.53 14.51 -19.94
CA ARG A 56 10.95 14.72 -19.64
C ARG A 56 11.61 13.46 -19.06
N PHE A 57 10.83 12.54 -18.51
CA PHE A 57 11.34 11.34 -17.87
C PHE A 57 11.46 10.24 -18.91
N ALA A 58 12.69 9.77 -19.15
CA ALA A 58 12.96 8.69 -20.09
C ALA A 58 12.19 7.42 -19.69
N HIS A 59 11.70 6.66 -20.68
CA HIS A 59 10.96 5.41 -20.48
C HIS A 59 9.72 5.50 -19.58
N ASP A 60 9.21 6.71 -19.30
CA ASP A 60 8.11 6.95 -18.37
C ASP A 60 8.32 6.38 -16.96
N TRP A 61 9.58 6.25 -16.53
CA TRP A 61 9.91 5.63 -15.23
C TRP A 61 9.14 6.26 -14.07
N ALA A 62 8.91 7.58 -14.11
CA ALA A 62 8.18 8.30 -13.07
C ALA A 62 6.68 7.88 -13.01
N THR A 63 6.08 7.58 -14.16
CA THR A 63 4.69 7.14 -14.24
C THR A 63 4.56 5.69 -13.83
N GLU A 64 5.50 4.87 -14.27
CA GLU A 64 5.63 3.47 -13.88
C GLU A 64 5.79 3.31 -12.37
N ASP A 65 6.70 4.06 -11.75
CA ASP A 65 6.94 3.97 -10.30
C ASP A 65 5.71 4.38 -9.48
N ILE A 66 5.03 5.48 -9.86
CA ILE A 66 3.78 5.90 -9.21
C ILE A 66 2.70 4.82 -9.34
N ALA A 67 2.57 4.20 -10.52
CA ALA A 67 1.59 3.15 -10.75
C ALA A 67 1.91 1.88 -9.95
N LYS A 68 3.19 1.43 -9.93
CA LYS A 68 3.67 0.31 -9.12
C LYS A 68 3.41 0.54 -7.63
N ALA A 69 3.79 1.71 -7.12
CA ALA A 69 3.56 2.08 -5.73
C ALA A 69 2.06 2.09 -5.38
N HIS A 70 1.21 2.54 -6.31
CA HIS A 70 -0.24 2.52 -6.12
C HIS A 70 -0.78 1.08 -6.02
N ILE A 71 -0.37 0.20 -6.93
CA ILE A 71 -0.82 -1.20 -6.96
C ILE A 71 -0.36 -1.93 -5.68
N ARG A 72 0.91 -1.78 -5.30
CA ARG A 72 1.45 -2.35 -4.05
C ARG A 72 0.64 -1.92 -2.83
N ARG A 73 0.36 -0.61 -2.72
CA ARG A 73 -0.46 -0.06 -1.64
C ARG A 73 -1.87 -0.66 -1.63
N VAL A 74 -2.55 -0.70 -2.78
CA VAL A 74 -3.92 -1.25 -2.87
C VAL A 74 -3.93 -2.73 -2.50
N ARG A 75 -2.95 -3.51 -2.97
CA ARG A 75 -2.79 -4.93 -2.62
C ARG A 75 -2.63 -5.13 -1.11
N TYR A 76 -1.76 -4.35 -0.47
CA TYR A 76 -1.58 -4.39 0.98
C TYR A 76 -2.90 -4.15 1.74
N TRP A 77 -3.62 -3.06 1.41
CA TRP A 77 -4.87 -2.73 2.10
C TRP A 77 -5.98 -3.77 1.88
N ARG A 78 -6.05 -4.34 0.67
CA ARG A 78 -7.02 -5.41 0.38
C ARG A 78 -6.71 -6.69 1.15
N ASN A 79 -5.44 -7.08 1.22
CA ASN A 79 -5.04 -8.27 1.96
C ASN A 79 -5.25 -8.09 3.47
N ARG A 80 -5.01 -6.89 3.98
CA ARG A 80 -5.29 -6.55 5.38
C ARG A 80 -6.78 -6.64 5.71
N GLN A 81 -7.64 -6.05 4.88
CA GLN A 81 -9.10 -6.13 5.10
C GLN A 81 -9.62 -7.57 5.02
N LYS A 82 -9.07 -8.40 4.14
CA LYS A 82 -9.42 -9.84 4.09
C LYS A 82 -9.06 -10.55 5.40
N LYS A 83 -7.85 -10.33 5.93
CA LYS A 83 -7.41 -10.90 7.21
C LYS A 83 -8.27 -10.43 8.38
N GLU A 84 -8.63 -9.14 8.41
CA GLU A 84 -9.51 -8.58 9.44
C GLU A 84 -10.93 -9.20 9.35
N ALA A 85 -11.46 -9.41 8.15
CA ALA A 85 -12.77 -10.04 7.96
C ALA A 85 -12.77 -11.56 8.28
N GLU A 86 -11.66 -12.26 8.03
CA GLU A 86 -11.49 -13.67 8.39
C GLU A 86 -11.33 -13.86 9.92
N ALA A 87 -10.72 -12.90 10.62
CA ALA A 87 -10.55 -12.95 12.07
C ALA A 87 -11.84 -12.65 12.86
N ASP A 88 -12.81 -11.96 12.25
CA ASP A 88 -14.10 -11.58 12.88
C ASP A 88 -15.20 -12.64 12.62
N GLY A 89 -14.89 -13.70 11.87
CA GLY A 89 -15.83 -14.75 11.44
C GLY A 89 -15.74 -16.08 12.19
N ASP A 90 -14.93 -16.17 13.27
CA ASP A 90 -14.66 -17.40 14.03
C ASP A 90 -15.43 -17.47 15.37
N ASP A 91 -16.61 -16.86 15.44
CA ASP A 91 -17.54 -17.01 16.55
C ASP A 91 -18.86 -17.64 16.04
N GLU A 92 -18.91 -18.97 15.90
CA GLU A 92 -20.06 -19.85 16.24
C GLU A 92 -19.89 -21.30 15.72
N ASP A 93 -19.57 -22.25 16.64
CA ASP A 93 -20.35 -23.46 16.97
C ASP A 93 -19.47 -24.63 17.49
N GLY A 94 -19.79 -25.17 18.70
CA GLY A 94 -19.24 -26.46 19.16
C GLY A 94 -18.94 -26.67 20.65
N SER A 95 -19.97 -26.64 21.50
CA SER A 95 -20.05 -27.00 22.93
C SER A 95 -19.15 -28.13 23.51
N SER A 96 -18.61 -27.88 24.73
CA SER A 96 -18.52 -28.77 25.93
C SER A 96 -17.12 -29.04 26.50
N GLY A 97 -16.83 -28.41 27.65
CA GLY A 97 -15.65 -28.68 28.48
C GLY A 97 -15.67 -27.92 29.80
N SER A 98 -16.38 -28.48 30.78
CA SER A 98 -16.58 -27.94 32.13
C SER A 98 -15.30 -27.85 32.97
N GLY A 99 -15.13 -26.73 33.70
CA GLY A 99 -14.25 -26.57 34.87
C GLY A 99 -13.42 -25.29 34.78
N GLY A 100 -13.42 -24.34 35.71
CA GLY A 100 -13.99 -24.21 37.05
C GLY A 100 -13.21 -23.10 37.76
N SER A 101 -13.92 -22.30 38.57
CA SER A 101 -13.40 -21.35 39.58
C SER A 101 -13.00 -19.92 39.16
N ALA A 102 -13.82 -18.96 39.60
CA ALA A 102 -13.53 -17.53 39.80
C ALA A 102 -12.89 -17.29 41.19
N PRO A 103 -12.73 -16.05 41.69
CA PRO A 103 -12.09 -14.83 41.14
C PRO A 103 -10.97 -14.30 42.08
N GLY A 104 -9.98 -13.57 41.54
CA GLY A 104 -8.97 -12.84 42.32
C GLY A 104 -8.95 -11.37 41.93
N SER A 105 -9.29 -10.50 42.88
CA SER A 105 -9.52 -9.07 42.73
C SER A 105 -8.50 -8.31 43.55
N ASP A 106 -7.49 -7.69 42.93
CA ASP A 106 -6.62 -6.72 43.61
C ASP A 106 -6.25 -5.58 42.63
N ASN A 107 -7.04 -4.51 42.67
CA ASN A 107 -6.76 -3.24 42.01
C ASN A 107 -6.11 -2.29 43.02
N GLU A 108 -4.79 -2.07 42.89
CA GLU A 108 -4.10 -0.95 43.53
C GLU A 108 -3.25 -0.21 42.48
N GLY A 109 -3.61 1.04 42.24
CA GLY A 109 -2.92 1.92 41.31
C GLY A 109 -1.77 2.69 41.96
N SER A 110 -0.76 3.05 41.16
CA SER A 110 -0.06 4.34 41.28
C SER A 110 1.04 4.52 40.22
N ASN A 111 1.14 5.79 39.79
CA ASN A 111 2.23 6.46 39.08
C ASN A 111 2.49 6.02 37.63
N GLY A 112 2.57 6.91 36.64
CA GLY A 112 3.08 8.28 36.66
C GLY A 112 4.27 8.36 35.69
N ALA A 113 4.44 9.50 35.01
CA ALA A 113 5.52 9.85 34.07
C ALA A 113 5.31 9.34 32.61
N SER A 114 4.85 10.16 31.67
CA SER A 114 5.56 11.24 30.95
C SER A 114 6.50 10.76 29.83
N ARG A 115 6.34 11.41 28.67
CA ARG A 115 7.32 11.65 27.58
C ARG A 115 7.53 10.53 26.56
N GLY A 116 7.43 10.90 25.28
CA GLY A 116 8.22 10.22 24.24
C GLY A 116 7.59 10.22 22.86
N ALA A 117 7.61 11.38 22.18
CA ALA A 117 7.61 11.39 20.73
C ALA A 117 8.89 10.74 20.22
N LYS A 118 8.79 9.59 19.54
CA LYS A 118 9.78 8.91 18.69
C LYS A 118 9.00 7.86 17.88
N ASP A 119 9.28 7.49 16.65
CA ASP A 119 10.26 7.89 15.64
C ASP A 119 9.97 6.90 14.48
N GLY A 120 10.33 7.27 13.26
CA GLY A 120 10.04 6.47 12.09
C GLY A 120 10.64 5.06 12.18
N THR A 121 9.86 4.07 11.80
CA THR A 121 10.38 2.87 11.15
C THR A 121 9.59 2.69 9.86
N ASP A 122 10.18 3.24 8.79
CA ASP A 122 9.95 2.81 7.43
C ASP A 122 10.32 1.32 7.37
N ASP A 123 9.35 0.45 7.65
CA ASP A 123 9.41 -0.99 7.37
C ASP A 123 9.29 -1.16 5.85
N VAL A 124 10.38 -0.80 5.15
CA VAL A 124 10.61 -1.16 3.76
C VAL A 124 11.10 -2.60 3.83
N PRO A 125 10.32 -3.60 3.37
CA PRO A 125 10.82 -4.96 3.30
C PRO A 125 12.05 -4.97 2.39
N GLU A 126 13.15 -5.48 2.94
CA GLU A 126 14.42 -5.66 2.26
C GLU A 126 14.21 -6.50 0.99
N ASP A 127 14.84 -6.05 -0.09
CA ASP A 127 14.94 -6.74 -1.36
C ASP A 127 15.62 -8.11 -1.15
N ASP A 128 14.84 -9.19 -1.15
CA ASP A 128 15.35 -10.50 -1.57
C ASP A 128 15.52 -10.44 -3.09
N GLU A 129 16.68 -9.94 -3.53
CA GLU A 129 17.19 -10.13 -4.88
C GLU A 129 17.33 -11.65 -5.12
N ASP A 130 16.30 -12.25 -5.73
CA ASP A 130 16.35 -13.61 -6.25
C ASP A 130 17.38 -13.61 -7.40
N ASP A 131 18.60 -13.98 -7.02
CA ASP A 131 19.76 -14.12 -7.89
C ASP A 131 19.40 -15.02 -9.08
N ASN A 132 19.33 -14.34 -10.21
CA ASN A 132 19.58 -14.80 -11.55
C ASN A 132 20.54 -16.01 -11.62
N ASP A 133 20.00 -17.20 -11.93
CA ASP A 133 20.75 -18.22 -12.66
C ASP A 133 19.88 -18.89 -13.73
N HIS A 134 20.10 -18.46 -14.97
CA HIS A 134 20.04 -19.24 -16.19
C HIS A 134 21.36 -18.94 -16.89
N PRO A 135 22.05 -19.94 -17.47
CA PRO A 135 21.48 -20.88 -18.43
C PRO A 135 21.47 -22.37 -18.04
#